data_AF-A0A6C6ZA22-F1
#
_entry.id   AF-A0A6C6ZA22-F1
#
_cell.length_a   1.000
_cell.length_b   1.000
_cell.length_c   1.000
_cell.angle_alpha   90.00
_cell.angle_beta   90.00
_cell.angle_gamma   90.00
#
_symmetry.space_group_name_H-M   'P 1'
#
loop_
_entity.id
_entity.type
_entity.pdbx_description
1 polymer ?
#
loop_
_entity_poly.entity_id
_entity_poly.type
_entity_poly.pdbx_seq_one_letter_code
_entity_poly.pdbx_strand_id
1 'polypeptide(L)'
;MTANSFLEYFLVLFGWVMNNAMWSILSNTGLFALPLVVRVLGVWLKVREEGADEGNKGLLALPRIEHALYVSYLVMLFCCIPLLPVDISTIKFDSSRAKQCGVSVPTPQNSGYKGLVNDFDGRTAEVPVWWYLLHMMSKGTTQAMIASIPCGTNLRQMRFDVQNTKLRDPVLLQEVQEFADQCYSRAYFRLKNSNSQLSDATINSVGWIGSSYFLNTSGYYDYYTAMTPRSQWPYNSRRDSGYPDTGAGGYPTCKTWWSDGTSGLRKRVLASFSDNTRKEMQRQFPGQQWEEIALRWLVSPRNADLSGAGTTYAVGSSDTTSGVVGNLTRLTSSIGLGLKQAEALPGFDAMKQALPMIQALLLMMIITVIPALMMFSAYDPKTIFTISFALFALQFITFWWELAGWLDDRLITILYDNMAEQGIANSSVPFAAFFSSTADGWIMNLVLGMMYLVFPMFWVGMLSWAGVRIGNMANNFSDASKMPTDAGSEAGKKAQGVAIDAASGGIKSGLSKG
;
A
#
# COMPACT_ATOMS: atom_id res chain seq x y z
N MET A 1 22.02 -9.71 11.70
CA MET A 1 21.18 -9.45 10.50
C MET A 1 20.28 -8.24 10.74
N THR A 2 19.89 -7.50 9.69
CA THR A 2 18.96 -6.34 9.77
C THR A 2 17.75 -6.56 8.88
N ALA A 3 16.60 -5.98 9.24
CA ALA A 3 15.35 -6.07 8.47
C ALA A 3 14.78 -4.67 8.18
N ASN A 4 14.14 -4.52 7.02
CA ASN A 4 13.60 -3.23 6.53
C ASN A 4 12.11 -3.10 6.88
N SER A 5 11.42 -4.22 7.12
CA SER A 5 10.02 -4.29 7.53
C SER A 5 9.86 -5.20 8.74
N PHE A 6 8.87 -4.92 9.59
CA PHE A 6 8.50 -5.79 10.71
C PHE A 6 8.13 -7.19 10.24
N LEU A 7 7.44 -7.31 9.11
CA LEU A 7 7.03 -8.62 8.59
C LEU A 7 8.22 -9.41 8.04
N GLU A 8 9.17 -8.74 7.39
CA GLU A 8 10.44 -9.34 6.94
C GLU A 8 11.25 -9.88 8.12
N TYR A 9 11.30 -9.12 9.21
CA TYR A 9 11.96 -9.52 10.44
C TYR A 9 11.47 -10.88 10.96
N PHE A 10 10.15 -11.10 11.01
CA PHE A 10 9.58 -12.38 11.46
C PHE A 10 9.73 -13.49 10.43
N LEU A 11 9.42 -13.19 9.16
CA LEU A 11 9.41 -14.21 8.11
C LEU A 11 10.81 -14.73 7.76
N VAL A 12 11.85 -13.90 7.82
CA VAL A 12 13.23 -14.36 7.61
C VAL A 12 13.65 -15.30 8.73
N LEU A 13 13.33 -14.98 9.99
CA LEU A 13 13.61 -15.87 11.12
C LEU A 13 12.85 -17.20 10.97
N PHE A 14 11.56 -17.15 10.66
CA PHE A 14 10.77 -18.35 10.39
C PHE A 14 11.35 -19.20 9.26
N GLY A 15 11.79 -18.56 8.16
CA GLY A 15 12.45 -19.22 7.05
C GLY A 15 13.71 -19.98 7.49
N TRP A 16 14.52 -19.42 8.37
CA TRP A 16 15.69 -20.10 8.93
C TRP A 16 15.32 -21.23 9.90
N VAL A 17 14.26 -21.09 10.70
CA VAL A 17 13.76 -22.20 11.54
C VAL A 17 13.33 -23.39 10.66
N MET A 18 12.63 -23.12 9.56
CA MET A 18 12.23 -24.16 8.60
C MET A 18 13.42 -24.74 7.83
N ASN A 19 14.40 -23.91 7.46
CA ASN A 19 15.65 -24.34 6.84
C ASN A 19 16.39 -25.34 7.76
N ASN A 20 16.51 -25.03 9.04
CA ASN A 20 17.18 -25.90 10.01
C ASN A 20 16.46 -27.23 10.20
N ALA A 21 15.12 -27.20 10.24
CA ALA A 21 14.31 -28.41 10.26
C ALA A 21 14.57 -29.27 9.00
N MET A 22 14.60 -28.65 7.82
CA MET A 22 14.89 -29.33 6.55
C MET A 22 16.29 -29.96 6.56
N TRP A 23 17.31 -29.20 6.97
CA TRP A 23 18.68 -29.71 7.07
C TRP A 23 18.81 -30.86 8.07
N SER A 24 18.15 -30.77 9.23
CA SER A 24 18.11 -31.83 10.23
C SER A 24 17.48 -33.12 9.68
N ILE A 25 16.42 -33.01 8.86
CA ILE A 25 15.82 -34.17 8.19
C ILE A 25 16.83 -34.78 7.20
N LEU A 26 17.48 -33.95 6.39
CA LEU A 26 18.48 -34.41 5.40
C LEU A 26 19.70 -35.08 6.04
N SER A 27 20.17 -34.57 7.18
CA SER A 27 21.31 -35.14 7.91
C SER A 27 20.93 -36.45 8.60
N ASN A 28 19.79 -36.50 9.29
CA ASN A 28 19.32 -37.68 10.02
C ASN A 28 18.96 -38.85 9.09
N THR A 29 18.41 -38.56 7.91
CA THR A 29 18.07 -39.60 6.92
C THR A 29 19.28 -40.03 6.08
N GLY A 30 20.41 -39.32 6.16
CA GLY A 30 21.57 -39.56 5.29
C GLY A 30 21.36 -39.15 3.83
N LEU A 31 20.22 -38.52 3.48
CA LEU A 31 19.93 -38.09 2.11
C LEU A 31 20.96 -37.09 1.58
N PHE A 32 21.61 -36.33 2.48
CA PHE A 32 22.65 -35.37 2.12
C PHE A 32 23.82 -36.01 1.34
N ALA A 33 24.08 -37.32 1.52
CA ALA A 33 25.17 -38.05 0.88
C ALA A 33 24.81 -38.57 -0.52
N LEU A 34 23.52 -38.72 -0.84
CA LEU A 34 23.05 -39.30 -2.11
C LEU A 34 23.59 -38.55 -3.35
N PRO A 35 23.54 -37.21 -3.41
CA PRO A 35 24.08 -36.46 -4.55
C PRO A 35 25.59 -36.64 -4.73
N LEU A 36 26.35 -36.84 -3.64
CA LEU A 36 27.79 -37.08 -3.69
C LEU A 36 28.08 -38.42 -4.36
N VAL A 37 27.33 -39.47 -4.01
CA VAL A 37 27.46 -40.79 -4.65
C VAL A 37 27.17 -40.70 -6.14
N VAL A 38 26.09 -40.02 -6.52
CA VAL A 38 25.73 -39.79 -7.94
C VAL A 38 26.85 -39.04 -8.67
N ARG A 39 27.43 -38.01 -8.04
CA ARG A 39 28.52 -37.23 -8.63
C ARG A 39 29.79 -38.06 -8.83
N VAL A 40 30.16 -38.90 -7.85
CA VAL A 40 31.31 -39.80 -7.95
C VAL A 40 31.09 -40.84 -9.06
N LEU A 41 29.90 -41.46 -9.13
CA LEU A 41 29.54 -42.39 -10.21
C LEU A 41 29.58 -41.71 -11.58
N GLY A 42 29.12 -40.46 -11.68
CA GLY A 42 29.16 -39.67 -12.91
C GLY A 42 30.59 -39.42 -13.40
N VAL A 43 31.52 -39.05 -12.50
CA VAL A 43 32.94 -38.91 -12.84
C VAL A 43 33.53 -40.27 -13.26
N TRP A 44 33.20 -41.34 -12.55
CA TRP A 44 33.68 -42.68 -12.85
C TRP A 44 33.22 -43.19 -14.24
N LEU A 45 31.94 -42.97 -14.60
CA LEU A 45 31.42 -43.31 -15.93
C LEU A 45 32.10 -42.48 -17.02
N LYS A 46 32.27 -41.17 -16.80
CA LYS A 46 32.91 -40.28 -17.78
C LYS A 46 34.34 -40.70 -18.10
N VAL A 47 35.12 -41.08 -17.09
CA VAL A 47 36.50 -41.57 -17.28
C VAL A 47 36.53 -42.94 -17.98
N ARG A 48 35.47 -43.75 -17.87
CA ARG A 48 35.35 -44.99 -18.65
C ARG A 48 35.08 -44.73 -20.13
N GLU A 49 34.25 -43.74 -20.44
CA GLU A 49 33.87 -43.35 -21.80
C GLU A 49 35.02 -42.64 -22.56
N GLU A 50 35.99 -42.06 -21.84
CA GLU A 50 37.16 -41.41 -22.44
C GLU A 50 38.05 -42.41 -23.23
N GLY A 51 38.56 -41.96 -24.39
CA GLY A 51 39.38 -42.76 -25.31
C GLY A 51 40.76 -43.12 -24.76
N ALA A 52 41.47 -44.02 -25.44
CA ALA A 52 42.80 -44.47 -25.02
C ALA A 52 43.87 -43.35 -25.04
N ASP A 53 43.60 -42.23 -25.72
CA ASP A 53 44.49 -41.07 -25.84
C ASP A 53 44.67 -40.26 -24.54
N GLU A 54 43.82 -40.47 -23.52
CA GLU A 54 43.90 -39.75 -22.22
C GLU A 54 44.86 -40.42 -21.21
N GLY A 55 45.50 -41.54 -21.55
CA GLY A 55 46.47 -42.23 -20.69
C GLY A 55 45.84 -43.14 -19.62
N ASN A 56 46.49 -43.27 -18.45
CA ASN A 56 46.03 -44.18 -17.39
C ASN A 56 44.75 -43.66 -16.71
N LYS A 57 43.61 -44.22 -17.12
CA LYS A 57 42.26 -43.92 -16.62
C LYS A 57 42.13 -43.96 -15.10
N GLY A 58 42.85 -44.87 -14.42
CA GLY A 58 42.80 -44.98 -12.96
C GLY A 58 43.48 -43.81 -12.23
N LEU A 59 44.63 -43.37 -12.75
CA LEU A 59 45.37 -42.21 -12.22
C LEU A 59 44.67 -40.89 -12.53
N LEU A 60 43.89 -40.81 -13.61
CA LEU A 60 43.12 -39.62 -13.99
C LEU A 60 41.81 -39.48 -13.19
N ALA A 61 41.17 -40.60 -12.82
CA ALA A 61 39.92 -40.61 -12.06
C ALA A 61 40.09 -40.09 -10.63
N LEU A 62 41.18 -40.47 -9.96
CA LEU A 62 41.49 -40.08 -8.58
C LEU A 62 41.44 -38.57 -8.34
N PRO A 63 42.24 -37.73 -9.04
CA PRO A 63 42.24 -36.29 -8.81
C PRO A 63 40.90 -35.62 -9.20
N ARG A 64 40.17 -36.16 -10.18
CA ARG A 64 38.83 -35.66 -10.56
C ARG A 64 37.79 -35.93 -9.46
N ILE A 65 37.82 -37.12 -8.87
CA ILE A 65 36.94 -37.49 -7.75
C ILE A 65 37.31 -36.68 -6.50
N GLU A 66 38.60 -36.56 -6.20
CA GLU A 66 39.12 -35.78 -5.07
C GLU A 66 38.67 -34.31 -5.16
N HIS A 67 38.85 -33.69 -6.34
CA HIS A 67 38.38 -32.33 -6.58
C HIS A 67 36.85 -32.20 -6.41
N ALA A 68 36.07 -33.14 -6.96
CA ALA A 68 34.62 -33.12 -6.82
C ALA A 68 34.15 -33.23 -5.36
N LEU A 69 34.82 -34.05 -4.55
CA LEU A 69 34.52 -34.24 -3.14
C LEU A 69 34.95 -33.05 -2.28
N TYR A 70 36.18 -32.53 -2.46
CA TYR A 70 36.66 -31.39 -1.69
C TYR A 70 35.83 -30.13 -1.92
N VAL A 71 35.46 -29.85 -3.17
CA VAL A 71 34.60 -28.72 -3.48
C VAL A 71 33.24 -28.88 -2.79
N SER A 72 32.62 -30.06 -2.92
CA SER A 72 31.31 -30.32 -2.28
C SER A 72 31.38 -30.26 -0.75
N TYR A 73 32.48 -30.72 -0.16
CA TYR A 73 32.73 -30.65 1.28
C TYR A 73 32.82 -29.21 1.79
N LEU A 74 33.59 -28.35 1.12
CA LEU A 74 33.66 -26.93 1.46
C LEU A 74 32.28 -26.26 1.35
N VAL A 75 31.54 -26.59 0.31
CA VAL A 75 30.17 -26.08 0.11
C VAL A 75 29.25 -26.48 1.26
N MET A 76 29.27 -27.74 1.68
CA MET A 76 28.48 -28.18 2.84
C MET A 76 28.87 -27.45 4.11
N LEU A 77 30.17 -27.30 4.38
CA LEU A 77 30.68 -26.65 5.58
C LEU A 77 30.22 -25.19 5.70
N PHE A 78 30.30 -24.42 4.61
CA PHE A 78 29.98 -22.99 4.65
C PHE A 78 28.51 -22.66 4.39
N CYS A 79 27.81 -23.47 3.59
CA CYS A 79 26.46 -23.14 3.09
C CYS A 79 25.34 -24.03 3.66
N CYS A 80 25.64 -25.20 4.21
CA CYS A 80 24.61 -26.14 4.64
C CYS A 80 24.60 -26.35 6.16
N ILE A 81 25.76 -26.40 6.80
CA ILE A 81 25.84 -26.57 8.25
C ILE A 81 25.43 -25.26 8.95
N PRO A 82 24.36 -25.26 9.76
CA PRO A 82 23.98 -24.09 10.52
C PRO A 82 24.94 -23.96 11.72
N LEU A 83 25.63 -22.82 11.83
CA LEU A 83 26.69 -22.60 12.83
C LEU A 83 26.48 -21.35 13.67
N LEU A 84 25.81 -20.33 13.12
CA LEU A 84 25.67 -19.03 13.76
C LEU A 84 24.27 -18.88 14.35
N PRO A 85 24.11 -18.86 15.68
CA PRO A 85 22.80 -18.64 16.28
C PRO A 85 22.32 -17.21 15.98
N VAL A 86 21.07 -17.11 15.56
CA VAL A 86 20.34 -15.88 15.30
C VAL A 86 19.05 -15.93 16.10
N ASP A 87 18.94 -15.03 17.06
CA ASP A 87 17.76 -14.85 17.90
C ASP A 87 17.03 -13.55 17.51
N ILE A 88 15.73 -13.48 17.82
CA ILE A 88 14.87 -12.29 17.71
C ILE A 88 15.56 -11.09 18.38
N SER A 89 16.19 -11.28 19.54
CA SER A 89 16.92 -10.21 20.25
C SER A 89 18.16 -9.69 19.50
N THR A 90 18.75 -10.51 18.61
CA THR A 90 19.99 -10.18 17.88
C THR A 90 19.73 -9.57 16.49
N ILE A 91 18.56 -9.81 15.90
CA ILE A 91 18.14 -9.13 14.68
C ILE A 91 17.72 -7.71 15.08
N LYS A 92 18.38 -6.69 14.53
CA LYS A 92 18.05 -5.29 14.79
C LYS A 92 17.13 -4.78 13.70
N PHE A 93 15.99 -4.22 14.09
CA PHE A 93 15.19 -3.39 13.19
C PHE A 93 15.97 -2.13 12.86
N ASP A 94 16.19 -1.86 11.57
CA ASP A 94 16.98 -0.72 11.16
C ASP A 94 16.14 0.57 11.26
N SER A 95 16.51 1.42 12.21
CA SER A 95 15.89 2.74 12.42
C SER A 95 16.76 3.89 11.91
N SER A 96 17.88 3.62 11.24
CA SER A 96 18.82 4.64 10.74
C SER A 96 18.12 5.67 9.83
N ARG A 97 17.34 5.17 8.86
CA ARG A 97 16.56 6.02 7.94
C ARG A 97 15.45 6.80 8.65
N ALA A 98 14.75 6.16 9.57
CA ALA A 98 13.73 6.80 10.41
C ALA A 98 14.33 7.97 11.19
N LYS A 99 15.53 7.79 11.77
CA LYS A 99 16.28 8.88 12.45
C LYS A 99 16.72 9.98 11.48
N GLN A 100 17.23 9.62 10.31
CA GLN A 100 17.65 10.58 9.29
C GLN A 100 16.49 11.45 8.79
N CYS A 101 15.30 10.86 8.66
CA CYS A 101 14.10 11.55 8.19
C CYS A 101 13.21 12.08 9.33
N GLY A 102 13.65 12.02 10.60
CA GLY A 102 12.90 12.56 11.74
C GLY A 102 11.59 11.83 12.09
N VAL A 103 11.39 10.61 11.58
CA VAL A 103 10.19 9.80 11.82
C VAL A 103 10.49 8.76 12.92
N SER A 104 9.66 8.71 13.95
CA SER A 104 9.75 7.68 14.99
C SER A 104 8.88 6.49 14.61
N VAL A 105 9.52 5.34 14.43
CA VAL A 105 8.85 4.05 14.20
C VAL A 105 8.84 3.26 15.52
N PRO A 106 7.71 2.64 15.90
CA PRO A 106 7.63 1.84 17.13
C PRO A 106 8.57 0.63 17.04
N THR A 107 9.06 0.18 18.19
CA THR A 107 9.83 -1.07 18.26
C THR A 107 8.94 -2.28 17.91
N PRO A 108 9.50 -3.40 17.39
CA PRO A 108 8.72 -4.57 17.00
C PRO A 108 7.76 -5.09 18.08
N GLN A 109 8.16 -5.01 19.36
CA GLN A 109 7.36 -5.44 20.53
C GLN A 109 6.14 -4.54 20.82
N ASN A 110 6.20 -3.28 20.39
CA ASN A 110 5.14 -2.29 20.56
C ASN A 110 4.32 -2.09 19.27
N SER A 111 4.51 -2.97 18.29
CA SER A 111 3.77 -2.98 17.03
C SER A 111 2.56 -3.92 17.09
N GLY A 112 1.64 -3.82 16.11
CA GLY A 112 0.53 -4.75 15.95
C GLY A 112 0.95 -6.22 15.73
N TYR A 113 2.24 -6.48 15.48
CA TYR A 113 2.82 -7.81 15.32
C TYR A 113 3.26 -8.45 16.65
N LYS A 114 2.89 -7.89 17.81
CA LYS A 114 3.21 -8.43 19.14
C LYS A 114 2.80 -9.90 19.31
N GLY A 115 1.68 -10.32 18.71
CA GLY A 115 1.22 -11.72 18.73
C GLY A 115 2.24 -12.67 18.10
N LEU A 116 2.82 -12.30 16.95
CA LEU A 116 3.84 -13.12 16.30
C LEU A 116 5.13 -13.19 17.14
N VAL A 117 5.53 -12.11 17.82
CA VAL A 117 6.69 -12.14 18.74
C VAL A 117 6.50 -13.21 19.82
N ASN A 118 5.27 -13.33 20.34
CA ASN A 118 4.94 -14.30 21.38
C ASN A 118 4.84 -15.74 20.84
N ASP A 119 4.40 -15.95 19.59
CA ASP A 119 4.33 -17.30 19.00
C ASP A 119 5.73 -17.92 18.76
N PHE A 120 6.75 -17.08 18.62
CA PHE A 120 8.15 -17.51 18.47
C PHE A 120 8.86 -17.80 19.80
N ASP A 121 8.14 -17.82 20.93
CA ASP A 121 8.61 -18.03 22.32
C ASP A 121 9.88 -18.89 22.46
N GLY A 122 11.06 -18.26 22.42
CA GLY A 122 12.37 -18.90 22.62
C GLY A 122 12.91 -19.77 21.47
N ARG A 123 12.29 -19.78 20.28
CA ARG A 123 12.80 -20.53 19.11
C ARG A 123 13.93 -19.77 18.42
N THR A 124 15.16 -20.22 18.64
CA THR A 124 16.36 -19.70 17.95
C THR A 124 16.57 -20.41 16.62
N ALA A 125 16.96 -19.67 15.59
CA ALA A 125 17.43 -20.25 14.34
C ALA A 125 18.95 -20.16 14.26
N GLU A 126 19.59 -21.12 13.63
CA GLU A 126 21.03 -21.11 13.37
C GLU A 126 21.25 -20.97 11.86
N VAL A 127 22.10 -20.04 11.44
CA VAL A 127 22.30 -19.73 10.02
C VAL A 127 23.70 -20.20 9.57
N PRO A 128 23.85 -20.77 8.37
CA PRO A 128 25.17 -21.06 7.81
C PRO A 128 25.96 -19.77 7.51
N VAL A 129 27.29 -19.87 7.61
CA VAL A 129 28.20 -18.71 7.54
C VAL A 129 28.06 -17.94 6.23
N TRP A 130 27.97 -18.64 5.09
CA TRP A 130 27.86 -18.02 3.77
C TRP A 130 26.60 -17.16 3.64
N TRP A 131 25.44 -17.69 4.05
CA TRP A 131 24.17 -16.96 3.94
C TRP A 131 24.08 -15.81 4.93
N TYR A 132 24.68 -15.94 6.13
CA TYR A 132 24.78 -14.84 7.07
C TYR A 132 25.56 -13.67 6.49
N LEU A 133 26.75 -13.95 5.92
CA LEU A 133 27.59 -12.93 5.28
C LEU A 133 26.89 -12.27 4.10
N LEU A 134 26.27 -13.07 3.22
CA LEU A 134 25.51 -12.54 2.08
C LEU A 134 24.35 -11.66 2.50
N HIS A 135 23.58 -12.08 3.49
CA HIS A 135 22.46 -11.29 4.00
C HIS A 135 22.96 -9.97 4.58
N MET A 136 24.06 -9.98 5.35
CA MET A 136 24.66 -8.77 5.92
C MET A 136 25.18 -7.82 4.83
N MET A 137 25.90 -8.35 3.84
CA MET A 137 26.44 -7.57 2.73
C MET A 137 25.32 -6.99 1.85
N SER A 138 24.34 -7.83 1.49
CA SER A 138 23.19 -7.42 0.68
C SER A 138 22.39 -6.32 1.37
N LYS A 139 21.98 -6.53 2.63
CA LYS A 139 21.28 -5.51 3.41
C LYS A 139 22.09 -4.23 3.59
N GLY A 140 23.39 -4.36 3.89
CA GLY A 140 24.29 -3.21 4.03
C GLY A 140 24.37 -2.36 2.77
N THR A 141 24.56 -2.99 1.61
CA THR A 141 24.59 -2.29 0.31
C THR A 141 23.25 -1.64 -0.03
N THR A 142 22.14 -2.35 0.15
CA THR A 142 20.80 -1.81 -0.10
C THR A 142 20.51 -0.60 0.79
N GLN A 143 20.85 -0.66 2.08
CA GLN A 143 20.63 0.46 3.00
C GLN A 143 21.55 1.65 2.70
N ALA A 144 22.82 1.40 2.37
CA ALA A 144 23.73 2.46 1.95
C ALA A 144 23.21 3.19 0.70
N MET A 145 22.67 2.45 -0.27
CA MET A 145 22.04 3.03 -1.46
C MET A 145 20.76 3.80 -1.12
N ILE A 146 19.91 3.28 -0.24
CA ILE A 146 18.71 4.01 0.20
C ILE A 146 19.06 5.29 0.94
N ALA A 147 20.09 5.30 1.77
CA ALA A 147 20.54 6.49 2.51
C ALA A 147 21.04 7.64 1.59
N SER A 148 21.36 7.32 0.33
CA SER A 148 21.72 8.32 -0.69
C SER A 148 20.50 9.03 -1.29
N ILE A 149 19.30 8.47 -1.12
CA ILE A 149 18.05 9.07 -1.59
C ILE A 149 17.60 10.11 -0.55
N PRO A 150 17.20 11.32 -0.95
CA PRO A 150 16.64 12.29 -0.02
C PRO A 150 15.36 11.76 0.64
N CYS A 151 15.07 12.20 1.86
CA CYS A 151 13.84 11.81 2.54
C CYS A 151 12.61 12.19 1.71
N GLY A 152 11.81 11.17 1.36
CA GLY A 152 10.49 11.31 0.78
C GLY A 152 9.42 11.56 1.83
N THR A 153 8.20 11.80 1.39
CA THR A 153 7.06 12.17 2.22
C THR A 153 5.88 11.20 2.12
N ASN A 154 5.96 10.22 1.21
CA ASN A 154 4.99 9.15 1.02
C ASN A 154 3.54 9.65 0.82
N LEU A 155 3.37 10.59 -0.12
CA LEU A 155 2.12 11.27 -0.40
C LEU A 155 0.94 10.32 -0.67
N ARG A 156 1.18 9.23 -1.41
CA ARG A 156 0.17 8.21 -1.70
C ARG A 156 -0.27 7.42 -0.47
N GLN A 157 0.67 7.10 0.42
CA GLN A 157 0.33 6.36 1.64
C GLN A 157 -0.52 7.23 2.56
N MET A 158 -0.15 8.50 2.71
CA MET A 158 -1.00 9.45 3.42
C MET A 158 -2.36 9.60 2.76
N ARG A 159 -2.44 9.65 1.42
CA ARG A 159 -3.73 9.70 0.71
C ARG A 159 -4.58 8.50 1.06
N PHE A 160 -4.01 7.32 1.02
CA PHE A 160 -4.71 6.10 1.41
C PHE A 160 -5.22 6.15 2.85
N ASP A 161 -4.39 6.58 3.80
CA ASP A 161 -4.78 6.71 5.21
C ASP A 161 -5.89 7.76 5.41
N VAL A 162 -5.80 8.88 4.69
CA VAL A 162 -6.84 9.91 4.67
C VAL A 162 -8.13 9.35 4.11
N GLN A 163 -8.05 8.69 2.95
CA GLN A 163 -9.22 8.14 2.25
C GLN A 163 -9.91 6.99 2.98
N ASN A 164 -9.18 6.26 3.83
CA ASN A 164 -9.76 5.23 4.70
C ASN A 164 -10.34 5.76 6.01
N THR A 165 -10.15 7.05 6.32
CA THR A 165 -10.75 7.65 7.52
C THR A 165 -12.22 7.96 7.26
N LYS A 166 -13.10 7.27 8.00
CA LYS A 166 -14.56 7.38 7.91
C LYS A 166 -15.17 8.10 9.12
N LEU A 167 -16.32 8.73 8.92
CA LEU A 167 -17.14 9.25 10.01
C LEU A 167 -17.91 8.08 10.64
N ARG A 168 -17.39 7.52 11.75
CA ARG A 168 -18.00 6.35 12.40
C ARG A 168 -19.28 6.66 13.17
N ASP A 169 -19.41 7.89 13.67
CA ASP A 169 -20.60 8.32 14.40
C ASP A 169 -21.72 8.71 13.41
N PRO A 170 -22.84 7.97 13.37
CA PRO A 170 -23.95 8.29 12.47
C PRO A 170 -24.60 9.64 12.79
N VAL A 171 -24.56 10.10 14.04
CA VAL A 171 -25.12 11.40 14.44
C VAL A 171 -24.29 12.54 13.83
N LEU A 172 -22.96 12.41 13.91
CA LEU A 172 -22.05 13.37 13.31
C LEU A 172 -22.16 13.40 11.77
N LEU A 173 -22.31 12.22 11.15
CA LEU A 173 -22.52 12.11 9.70
C LEU A 173 -23.82 12.81 9.26
N GLN A 174 -24.92 12.58 9.98
CA GLN A 174 -26.20 13.24 9.72
C GLN A 174 -26.08 14.76 9.90
N GLU A 175 -25.42 15.23 10.95
CA GLU A 175 -25.23 16.66 11.19
C GLU A 175 -24.43 17.34 10.06
N VAL A 176 -23.42 16.64 9.51
CA VAL A 176 -22.66 17.08 8.34
C VAL A 176 -23.55 17.23 7.11
N GLN A 177 -24.44 16.27 6.85
CA GLN A 177 -25.38 16.33 5.74
C GLN A 177 -26.39 17.47 5.92
N GLU A 178 -26.95 17.61 7.13
CA GLU A 178 -27.87 18.69 7.45
C GLU A 178 -27.23 20.07 7.30
N PHE A 179 -25.94 20.20 7.62
CA PHE A 179 -25.19 21.44 7.35
C PHE A 179 -25.05 21.70 5.85
N ALA A 180 -24.73 20.67 5.07
CA ALA A 180 -24.64 20.79 3.61
C ALA A 180 -25.98 21.23 3.00
N ASP A 181 -27.08 20.67 3.48
CA ASP A 181 -28.42 20.98 2.98
C ASP A 181 -28.93 22.35 3.44
N GLN A 182 -28.77 22.70 4.72
CA GLN A 182 -29.37 23.92 5.28
C GLN A 182 -28.52 25.17 5.03
N CYS A 183 -27.19 25.03 5.04
CA CYS A 183 -26.26 26.15 4.94
C CYS A 183 -25.62 26.24 3.55
N TYR A 184 -24.91 25.19 3.14
CA TYR A 184 -24.10 25.23 1.92
C TYR A 184 -24.96 25.36 0.66
N SER A 185 -26.01 24.56 0.51
CA SER A 185 -26.87 24.56 -0.69
C SER A 185 -27.48 25.95 -0.97
N ARG A 186 -27.94 26.65 0.08
CA ARG A 186 -28.57 27.97 0.00
C ARG A 186 -27.55 29.06 -0.33
N ALA A 187 -26.39 29.02 0.33
CA ALA A 187 -25.29 29.94 0.06
C ALA A 187 -24.78 29.79 -1.38
N TYR A 188 -24.63 28.55 -1.84
CA TYR A 188 -24.21 28.22 -3.19
C TYR A 188 -25.24 28.64 -4.25
N PHE A 189 -26.53 28.39 -3.99
CA PHE A 189 -27.61 28.85 -4.87
C PHE A 189 -27.64 30.38 -5.00
N ARG A 190 -27.49 31.11 -3.88
CA ARG A 190 -27.41 32.57 -3.88
C ARG A 190 -26.23 33.05 -4.73
N LEU A 191 -25.06 32.46 -4.55
CA LEU A 191 -23.84 32.81 -5.29
C LEU A 191 -24.03 32.64 -6.82
N LYS A 192 -24.65 31.53 -7.23
CA LYS A 192 -24.94 31.23 -8.64
C LYS A 192 -25.98 32.18 -9.23
N ASN A 193 -26.96 32.61 -8.43
CA ASN A 193 -28.02 33.51 -8.89
C ASN A 193 -27.57 34.98 -8.91
N SER A 194 -26.62 35.37 -8.06
CA SER A 194 -26.13 36.76 -7.98
C SER A 194 -25.01 37.09 -8.97
N ASN A 195 -24.34 36.09 -9.54
CA ASN A 195 -23.20 36.29 -10.44
C ASN A 195 -23.44 35.62 -11.79
N SER A 196 -23.20 36.34 -12.88
CA SER A 196 -23.31 35.79 -14.25
C SER A 196 -22.11 34.92 -14.63
N GLN A 197 -20.92 35.22 -14.10
CA GLN A 197 -19.70 34.42 -14.22
C GLN A 197 -18.92 34.49 -12.90
N LEU A 198 -18.28 33.38 -12.53
CA LEU A 198 -17.38 33.32 -11.37
C LEU A 198 -15.94 33.21 -11.88
N SER A 199 -15.00 33.82 -11.14
CA SER A 199 -13.58 33.58 -11.37
C SER A 199 -13.18 32.18 -10.92
N ASP A 200 -12.18 31.59 -11.56
CA ASP A 200 -11.68 30.25 -11.24
C ASP A 200 -11.27 30.14 -9.76
N ALA A 201 -10.61 31.18 -9.22
CA ALA A 201 -10.27 31.25 -7.80
C ALA A 201 -11.51 31.16 -6.88
N THR A 202 -12.62 31.79 -7.27
CA THR A 202 -13.87 31.71 -6.50
C THR A 202 -14.45 30.31 -6.60
N ILE A 203 -14.54 29.74 -7.81
CA ILE A 203 -15.04 28.38 -8.07
C ILE A 203 -14.30 27.35 -7.19
N ASN A 204 -12.97 27.42 -7.14
CA ASN A 204 -12.11 26.52 -6.38
C ASN A 204 -12.25 26.67 -4.86
N SER A 205 -12.62 27.86 -4.40
CA SER A 205 -12.87 28.13 -2.98
C SER A 205 -14.25 27.65 -2.52
N VAL A 206 -15.27 27.68 -3.37
CA VAL A 206 -16.68 27.40 -3.02
C VAL A 206 -17.11 25.95 -3.24
N GLY A 207 -16.24 25.10 -3.80
CA GLY A 207 -16.54 23.70 -4.12
C GLY A 207 -16.72 22.75 -2.92
N TRP A 208 -16.77 23.25 -1.68
CA TRP A 208 -16.95 22.44 -0.47
C TRP A 208 -17.62 23.22 0.66
N ILE A 209 -18.21 22.50 1.64
CA ILE A 209 -19.08 23.11 2.66
C ILE A 209 -18.35 24.07 3.62
N GLY A 210 -17.05 23.89 3.84
CA GLY A 210 -16.26 24.68 4.78
C GLY A 210 -15.55 25.86 4.12
N SER A 211 -15.99 26.25 2.93
CA SER A 211 -15.41 27.32 2.13
C SER A 211 -15.12 28.59 2.95
N SER A 212 -13.88 29.07 2.88
CA SER A 212 -13.49 30.35 3.47
C SER A 212 -14.24 31.52 2.86
N TYR A 213 -14.64 31.43 1.58
CA TYR A 213 -15.45 32.44 0.92
C TYR A 213 -16.82 32.60 1.59
N PHE A 214 -17.53 31.49 1.87
CA PHE A 214 -18.83 31.54 2.54
C PHE A 214 -18.77 31.94 4.01
N LEU A 215 -17.65 31.62 4.70
CA LEU A 215 -17.43 31.96 6.11
C LEU A 215 -17.05 33.44 6.31
N ASN A 216 -16.32 34.04 5.37
CA ASN A 216 -15.78 35.39 5.49
C ASN A 216 -16.60 36.45 4.74
N THR A 217 -17.38 36.05 3.73
CA THR A 217 -18.18 37.01 2.94
C THR A 217 -19.54 37.23 3.59
N SER A 218 -19.84 38.49 3.89
CA SER A 218 -21.13 38.89 4.47
C SER A 218 -22.31 38.51 3.56
N GLY A 219 -23.40 38.01 4.15
CA GLY A 219 -24.61 37.60 3.41
C GLY A 219 -24.68 36.13 3.06
N TYR A 220 -23.64 35.34 3.36
CA TYR A 220 -23.68 33.88 3.25
C TYR A 220 -23.83 33.23 4.63
N TYR A 221 -22.77 32.63 5.20
CA TYR A 221 -22.89 31.89 6.47
C TYR A 221 -23.10 32.76 7.71
N ASP A 222 -22.81 34.07 7.60
CA ASP A 222 -23.17 35.06 8.63
C ASP A 222 -24.68 35.33 8.67
N TYR A 223 -25.41 35.11 7.57
CA TYR A 223 -26.83 35.44 7.44
C TYR A 223 -27.73 34.22 7.63
N TYR A 224 -27.37 33.08 7.03
CA TYR A 224 -28.16 31.86 7.16
C TYR A 224 -27.99 31.23 8.55
N THR A 225 -29.09 30.71 9.08
CA THR A 225 -29.15 29.97 10.35
C THR A 225 -29.53 28.52 10.10
N ALA A 226 -29.21 27.64 11.06
CA ALA A 226 -29.75 26.30 11.08
C ALA A 226 -31.29 26.37 11.05
N MET A 227 -31.93 25.44 10.34
CA MET A 227 -33.39 25.29 10.33
C MET A 227 -33.88 24.24 11.32
N THR A 228 -32.96 23.48 11.88
CA THR A 228 -33.20 22.41 12.84
C THR A 228 -32.62 22.82 14.19
N PRO A 229 -33.33 22.58 15.30
CA PRO A 229 -32.85 22.95 16.62
C PRO A 229 -31.60 22.13 16.96
N ARG A 230 -30.57 22.81 17.47
CA ARG A 230 -29.29 22.22 17.83
C ARG A 230 -29.09 22.29 19.33
N SER A 231 -29.01 21.14 19.99
CA SER A 231 -28.88 21.03 21.44
C SER A 231 -27.61 21.66 22.01
N GLN A 232 -26.58 21.86 21.17
CA GLN A 232 -25.31 22.45 21.61
C GLN A 232 -25.38 23.96 21.82
N TRP A 233 -26.40 24.64 21.28
CA TRP A 233 -26.58 26.08 21.45
C TRP A 233 -27.95 26.35 22.09
N PRO A 234 -28.05 27.26 23.07
CA PRO A 234 -29.33 27.65 23.63
C PRO A 234 -30.15 28.48 22.64
N TYR A 235 -31.48 28.41 22.77
CA TYR A 235 -32.41 29.26 22.03
C TYR A 235 -32.16 30.73 22.39
N ASN A 236 -32.06 31.59 21.38
CA ASN A 236 -31.86 33.02 21.56
C ASN A 236 -32.97 33.82 20.88
N SER A 237 -33.83 34.47 21.68
CA SER A 237 -34.99 35.23 21.18
C SER A 237 -34.66 36.37 20.22
N ARG A 238 -33.41 36.90 20.21
CA ARG A 238 -33.00 37.94 19.24
C ARG A 238 -32.66 37.38 17.86
N ARG A 239 -32.22 36.12 17.78
CA ARG A 239 -31.78 35.45 16.54
C ARG A 239 -32.83 34.47 16.03
N ASP A 240 -33.50 33.77 16.93
CA ASP A 240 -34.32 32.59 16.68
C ASP A 240 -35.83 32.88 16.72
N SER A 241 -36.25 34.14 16.86
CA SER A 241 -37.66 34.54 16.99
C SER A 241 -38.55 34.08 15.83
N GLY A 242 -37.97 33.77 14.67
CA GLY A 242 -38.67 33.20 13.52
C GLY A 242 -38.83 31.67 13.53
N TYR A 243 -38.27 30.98 14.52
CA TYR A 243 -38.32 29.52 14.66
C TYR A 243 -39.02 29.08 15.95
N PRO A 244 -39.69 27.91 15.95
CA PRO A 244 -40.37 27.42 17.14
C PRO A 244 -39.36 27.06 18.25
N ASP A 245 -39.60 27.57 19.47
CA ASP A 245 -38.87 27.12 20.66
C ASP A 245 -39.42 25.76 21.11
N THR A 246 -38.69 24.70 20.74
CA THR A 246 -39.04 23.31 21.05
C THR A 246 -38.38 22.82 22.34
N GLY A 247 -37.58 23.66 23.02
CA GLY A 247 -36.74 23.25 24.15
C GLY A 247 -35.59 22.29 23.78
N ALA A 248 -35.47 21.91 22.50
CA ALA A 248 -34.44 21.00 22.00
C ALA A 248 -33.11 21.69 21.63
N GLY A 249 -33.06 23.03 21.74
CA GLY A 249 -31.89 23.85 21.41
C GLY A 249 -32.24 25.08 20.58
N GLY A 250 -31.22 25.82 20.17
CA GLY A 250 -31.32 27.03 19.37
C GLY A 250 -30.93 26.83 17.91
N TYR A 251 -31.01 27.91 17.14
CA TYR A 251 -30.76 27.94 15.69
C TYR A 251 -29.52 28.79 15.37
N PRO A 252 -28.30 28.29 15.64
CA PRO A 252 -27.07 29.06 15.40
C PRO A 252 -26.93 29.50 13.94
N THR A 253 -26.17 30.57 13.71
CA THR A 253 -25.76 30.94 12.34
C THR A 253 -24.88 29.84 11.74
N CYS A 254 -24.92 29.65 10.43
CA CYS A 254 -24.09 28.64 9.75
C CYS A 254 -22.60 28.83 10.06
N LYS A 255 -22.13 30.08 10.24
CA LYS A 255 -20.76 30.35 10.66
C LYS A 255 -20.48 29.86 12.07
N THR A 256 -21.34 30.17 13.04
CA THR A 256 -21.16 29.70 14.43
C THR A 256 -21.28 28.18 14.53
N TRP A 257 -22.20 27.57 13.79
CA TRP A 257 -22.33 26.12 13.72
C TRP A 257 -21.06 25.44 13.16
N TRP A 258 -20.44 26.02 12.14
CA TRP A 258 -19.20 25.49 11.56
C TRP A 258 -17.95 25.76 12.42
N SER A 259 -17.73 27.00 12.85
CA SER A 259 -16.44 27.48 13.34
C SER A 259 -16.31 27.60 14.86
N ASP A 260 -17.35 27.28 15.64
CA ASP A 260 -17.28 27.39 17.10
C ASP A 260 -16.17 26.51 17.71
N GLY A 261 -15.42 27.07 18.68
CA GLY A 261 -14.25 26.42 19.28
C GLY A 261 -14.58 25.32 20.29
N THR A 262 -15.77 25.37 20.88
CA THR A 262 -16.26 24.41 21.88
C THR A 262 -17.05 23.28 21.24
N SER A 263 -18.05 23.62 20.42
CA SER A 263 -19.03 22.67 19.87
C SER A 263 -19.22 22.81 18.35
N GLY A 264 -18.28 23.46 17.66
CA GLY A 264 -18.35 23.60 16.20
C GLY A 264 -18.15 22.29 15.46
N LEU A 265 -18.84 22.18 14.32
CA LEU A 265 -18.82 21.00 13.45
C LEU A 265 -17.40 20.71 12.95
N ARG A 266 -16.63 21.75 12.58
CA ARG A 266 -15.23 21.64 12.13
C ARG A 266 -14.36 20.83 13.09
N LYS A 267 -14.44 21.13 14.39
CA LYS A 267 -13.60 20.49 15.42
C LYS A 267 -14.00 19.03 15.65
N ARG A 268 -15.31 18.74 15.70
CA ARG A 268 -15.82 17.37 15.87
C ARG A 268 -15.47 16.48 14.68
N VAL A 269 -15.61 17.00 13.46
CA VAL A 269 -15.23 16.29 12.24
C VAL A 269 -13.72 16.00 12.25
N LEU A 270 -12.87 16.99 12.51
CA LEU A 270 -11.42 16.79 12.60
C LEU A 270 -10.98 15.77 13.66
N ALA A 271 -11.76 15.60 14.74
CA ALA A 271 -11.48 14.60 15.77
C ALA A 271 -11.67 13.14 15.30
N SER A 272 -12.21 12.92 14.10
CA SER A 272 -12.38 11.58 13.52
C SER A 272 -11.06 10.96 13.02
N PHE A 273 -10.00 11.76 12.84
CA PHE A 273 -8.68 11.25 12.45
C PHE A 273 -7.93 10.59 13.61
N SER A 274 -7.14 9.56 13.30
CA SER A 274 -6.21 8.99 14.26
C SER A 274 -5.10 10.00 14.62
N ASP A 275 -4.59 9.95 15.86
CA ASP A 275 -3.51 10.82 16.30
C ASP A 275 -2.25 10.71 15.43
N ASN A 276 -1.98 9.53 14.89
CA ASN A 276 -0.83 9.27 14.02
C ASN A 276 -1.01 9.96 12.66
N THR A 277 -2.15 9.74 11.99
CA THR A 277 -2.46 10.37 10.70
C THR A 277 -2.46 11.89 10.83
N ARG A 278 -3.03 12.42 11.92
CA ARG A 278 -3.04 13.86 12.21
C ARG A 278 -1.63 14.44 12.34
N LYS A 279 -0.76 13.81 13.15
CA LYS A 279 0.63 14.26 13.34
C LYS A 279 1.42 14.22 12.04
N GLU A 280 1.21 13.19 11.21
CA GLU A 280 1.91 13.06 9.94
C GLU A 280 1.48 14.13 8.94
N MET A 281 0.17 14.37 8.82
CA MET A 281 -0.35 15.47 8.00
C MET A 281 0.16 16.84 8.48
N GLN A 282 0.24 17.07 9.80
CA GLN A 282 0.75 18.34 10.36
C GLN A 282 2.23 18.57 10.08
N ARG A 283 3.05 17.51 10.05
CA ARG A 283 4.47 17.60 9.70
C ARG A 283 4.65 18.00 8.24
N GLN A 284 3.81 17.46 7.37
CA GLN A 284 3.95 17.65 5.94
C GLN A 284 3.28 18.93 5.42
N PHE A 285 2.12 19.28 5.97
CA PHE A 285 1.36 20.46 5.61
C PHE A 285 1.21 21.36 6.84
N PRO A 286 2.21 22.21 7.13
CA PRO A 286 2.18 23.05 8.33
C PRO A 286 1.05 24.08 8.29
N GLY A 287 0.58 24.49 9.47
CA GLY A 287 -0.42 25.55 9.63
C GLY A 287 -1.85 25.09 9.36
N GLN A 288 -2.63 25.86 8.59
CA GLN A 288 -4.04 25.57 8.32
C GLN A 288 -4.27 24.64 7.10
N GLN A 289 -3.21 24.32 6.35
CA GLN A 289 -3.31 23.51 5.13
C GLN A 289 -3.74 22.07 5.41
N TRP A 290 -3.18 21.43 6.45
CA TRP A 290 -3.57 20.06 6.82
C TRP A 290 -5.04 19.97 7.20
N GLU A 291 -5.58 20.98 7.90
CA GLU A 291 -6.98 20.98 8.34
C GLU A 291 -7.93 21.04 7.16
N GLU A 292 -7.65 21.90 6.17
CA GLU A 292 -8.49 22.02 4.99
C GLU A 292 -8.46 20.73 4.16
N ILE A 293 -7.29 20.11 3.97
CA ILE A 293 -7.16 18.81 3.30
C ILE A 293 -7.99 17.73 4.02
N ALA A 294 -7.80 17.63 5.34
CA ALA A 294 -8.49 16.66 6.19
C ALA A 294 -10.02 16.85 6.17
N LEU A 295 -10.48 18.09 6.31
CA LEU A 295 -11.91 18.43 6.29
C LEU A 295 -12.55 18.22 4.93
N ARG A 296 -11.86 18.58 3.84
CA ARG A 296 -12.36 18.38 2.47
C ARG A 296 -12.59 16.90 2.18
N TRP A 297 -11.72 16.00 2.67
CA TRP A 297 -11.98 14.56 2.57
C TRP A 297 -13.15 14.14 3.45
N LEU A 298 -13.12 14.46 4.75
CA LEU A 298 -14.11 13.95 5.71
C LEU A 298 -15.54 14.37 5.37
N VAL A 299 -15.71 15.58 4.85
CA VAL A 299 -17.01 16.10 4.47
C VAL A 299 -17.30 15.97 2.97
N SER A 300 -16.46 15.23 2.25
CA SER A 300 -16.78 14.92 0.86
C SER A 300 -18.04 14.05 0.80
N PRO A 301 -18.92 14.24 -0.21
CA PRO A 301 -20.06 13.36 -0.44
C PRO A 301 -19.66 11.90 -0.54
N ARG A 302 -18.45 11.63 -1.05
CA ARG A 302 -17.89 10.29 -1.16
C ARG A 302 -17.58 9.66 0.20
N ASN A 303 -16.92 10.39 1.10
CA ASN A 303 -16.70 9.86 2.44
C ASN A 303 -18.03 9.68 3.18
N ALA A 304 -19.01 10.56 2.93
CA ALA A 304 -20.34 10.40 3.47
C ALA A 304 -21.04 9.13 2.96
N ASP A 305 -20.90 8.79 1.67
CA ASP A 305 -21.41 7.53 1.08
C ASP A 305 -20.64 6.29 1.61
N LEU A 306 -19.32 6.40 1.77
CA LEU A 306 -18.49 5.33 2.35
C LEU A 306 -18.77 5.09 3.83
N SER A 307 -19.30 6.10 4.54
CA SER A 307 -19.59 6.09 5.97
C SER A 307 -21.05 5.76 6.28
N GLY A 308 -22.00 6.19 5.43
CA GLY A 308 -23.43 5.96 5.58
C GLY A 308 -23.92 4.98 4.53
N ALA A 309 -24.38 3.81 4.95
CA ALA A 309 -24.76 2.67 4.11
C ALA A 309 -26.00 2.90 3.20
N GLY A 310 -25.94 3.87 2.30
CA GLY A 310 -26.93 4.12 1.24
C GLY A 310 -27.90 5.25 1.56
N THR A 311 -27.58 6.44 1.02
CA THR A 311 -28.41 7.58 0.59
C THR A 311 -27.74 8.89 1.01
N THR A 312 -26.76 9.33 0.24
CA THR A 312 -26.17 10.67 0.35
C THR A 312 -26.56 11.53 -0.84
N TYR A 313 -27.18 12.68 -0.57
CA TYR A 313 -27.48 13.70 -1.57
C TYR A 313 -26.18 14.32 -2.09
N ALA A 314 -25.77 13.95 -3.30
CA ALA A 314 -24.64 14.59 -3.98
C ALA A 314 -25.11 15.94 -4.55
N VAL A 315 -24.85 17.04 -3.83
CA VAL A 315 -24.84 18.39 -4.39
C VAL A 315 -23.45 18.99 -4.15
N GLY A 316 -22.54 18.74 -5.09
CA GLY A 316 -21.22 19.36 -5.16
C GLY A 316 -20.83 19.55 -6.63
N SER A 317 -20.26 20.71 -6.97
CA SER A 317 -19.99 21.11 -8.36
C SER A 317 -18.73 20.48 -8.96
N SER A 318 -18.25 19.36 -8.42
CA SER A 318 -17.07 18.64 -8.92
C SER A 318 -17.39 17.28 -9.56
N ASP A 319 -18.67 16.90 -9.65
CA ASP A 319 -19.10 15.71 -10.42
C ASP A 319 -19.71 16.12 -11.76
N THR A 320 -18.89 16.75 -12.62
CA THR A 320 -19.20 16.85 -14.04
C THR A 320 -18.84 15.56 -14.74
N THR A 321 -19.57 14.47 -14.45
CA THR A 321 -19.64 13.33 -15.37
C THR A 321 -20.71 13.64 -16.41
N SER A 322 -20.35 14.41 -17.43
CA SER A 322 -21.20 14.60 -18.61
C SER A 322 -21.26 13.30 -19.41
N GLY A 323 -22.36 12.58 -19.31
CA GLY A 323 -22.63 11.41 -20.14
C GLY A 323 -23.79 10.58 -19.59
N VAL A 324 -24.64 10.10 -20.51
CA VAL A 324 -25.90 9.36 -20.31
C VAL A 324 -25.82 8.14 -19.35
N VAL A 325 -24.60 7.75 -18.95
CA VAL A 325 -24.32 6.68 -17.97
C VAL A 325 -24.64 7.11 -16.52
N GLY A 326 -24.68 8.41 -16.21
CA GLY A 326 -24.88 8.92 -14.84
C GLY A 326 -26.29 8.71 -14.25
N ASN A 327 -27.29 8.35 -15.06
CA ASN A 327 -28.67 8.16 -14.60
C ASN A 327 -29.06 6.69 -14.38
N LEU A 328 -28.25 5.73 -14.85
CA LEU A 328 -28.53 4.30 -14.67
C LEU A 328 -28.00 3.77 -13.32
N THR A 329 -27.04 4.47 -12.70
CA THR A 329 -26.45 4.06 -11.41
C THR A 329 -27.30 4.44 -10.20
N ARG A 330 -28.34 5.28 -10.38
CA ARG A 330 -29.19 5.77 -9.28
C ARG A 330 -30.49 4.98 -9.07
N LEU A 331 -30.79 3.98 -9.90
CA LEU A 331 -32.01 3.15 -9.81
C LEU A 331 -31.75 1.65 -9.56
N THR A 332 -30.52 1.28 -9.19
CA THR A 332 -30.14 -0.12 -8.88
C THR A 332 -29.77 -0.30 -7.41
N SER A 333 -30.54 0.32 -6.50
CA SER A 333 -30.50 0.06 -5.06
C SER A 333 -31.28 -1.23 -4.77
N SER A 334 -30.70 -2.29 -4.22
CA SER A 334 -30.49 -2.38 -2.77
C SER A 334 -29.78 -3.68 -2.33
N ILE A 335 -29.30 -4.53 -3.23
CA ILE A 335 -28.65 -5.80 -2.84
C ILE A 335 -27.53 -6.10 -3.86
N GLY A 336 -26.28 -5.70 -3.59
CA GLY A 336 -25.15 -6.16 -4.42
C GLY A 336 -23.95 -5.23 -4.62
N LEU A 337 -23.95 -4.01 -4.07
CA LEU A 337 -22.91 -3.01 -4.37
C LEU A 337 -21.82 -2.83 -3.30
N GLY A 338 -21.59 -3.81 -2.42
CA GLY A 338 -20.39 -3.82 -1.57
C GLY A 338 -19.06 -3.96 -2.34
N LEU A 339 -19.11 -4.23 -3.66
CA LEU A 339 -17.94 -4.63 -4.45
C LEU A 339 -17.69 -3.81 -5.73
N LYS A 340 -18.52 -2.79 -6.05
CA LYS A 340 -18.33 -1.97 -7.28
C LYS A 340 -17.67 -0.61 -7.08
N GLN A 341 -17.29 -0.23 -5.85
CA GLN A 341 -16.42 0.93 -5.61
C GLN A 341 -14.92 0.57 -5.55
N ALA A 342 -14.56 -0.67 -5.91
CA ALA A 342 -13.20 -1.20 -5.84
C ALA A 342 -12.53 -1.33 -7.22
N GLU A 343 -12.96 -0.57 -8.23
CA GLU A 343 -12.42 -0.71 -9.58
C GLU A 343 -11.31 0.31 -9.88
N ALA A 344 -10.10 -0.23 -10.04
CA ALA A 344 -8.88 0.29 -10.66
C ALA A 344 -7.99 1.32 -9.94
N LEU A 345 -8.49 2.20 -9.08
CA LEU A 345 -7.65 3.26 -8.49
C LEU A 345 -7.14 2.99 -7.06
N PRO A 346 -7.92 2.37 -6.15
CA PRO A 346 -7.40 1.91 -4.86
C PRO A 346 -6.33 0.81 -5.00
N GLY A 347 -6.22 0.18 -6.17
CA GLY A 347 -5.35 -0.97 -6.43
C GLY A 347 -3.85 -0.64 -6.38
N PHE A 348 -3.41 0.51 -6.90
CA PHE A 348 -1.98 0.86 -6.90
C PHE A 348 -1.45 1.27 -5.52
N ASP A 349 -2.26 2.00 -4.76
CA ASP A 349 -1.88 2.41 -3.40
C ASP A 349 -1.89 1.20 -2.45
N ALA A 350 -2.89 0.32 -2.59
CA ALA A 350 -2.91 -0.97 -1.89
C ALA A 350 -1.76 -1.90 -2.33
N MET A 351 -1.42 -1.92 -3.62
CA MET A 351 -0.27 -2.66 -4.14
C MET A 351 1.03 -2.16 -3.51
N LYS A 352 1.25 -0.84 -3.44
CA LYS A 352 2.44 -0.25 -2.79
C LYS A 352 2.58 -0.74 -1.34
N GLN A 353 1.46 -0.84 -0.61
CA GLN A 353 1.45 -1.35 0.75
C GLN A 353 1.77 -2.87 0.83
N ALA A 354 1.37 -3.64 -0.18
CA ALA A 354 1.60 -5.08 -0.25
C ALA A 354 3.02 -5.46 -0.72
N LEU A 355 3.72 -4.60 -1.48
CA LEU A 355 5.03 -4.90 -2.06
C LEU A 355 6.07 -5.41 -1.02
N PRO A 356 6.34 -4.71 0.10
CA PRO A 356 7.26 -5.20 1.12
C PRO A 356 6.81 -6.51 1.79
N MET A 357 5.50 -6.77 1.84
CA MET A 357 4.96 -8.01 2.39
C MET A 357 5.25 -9.19 1.46
N ILE A 358 5.03 -9.01 0.16
CA ILE A 358 5.32 -10.01 -0.87
C ILE A 358 6.81 -10.35 -0.89
N GLN A 359 7.69 -9.35 -0.83
CA GLN A 359 9.13 -9.60 -0.77
C GLN A 359 9.52 -10.45 0.43
N ALA A 360 9.00 -10.15 1.61
CA ALA A 360 9.31 -10.91 2.82
C ALA A 360 8.86 -12.37 2.72
N LEU A 361 7.70 -12.63 2.11
CA LEU A 361 7.21 -13.98 1.84
C LEU A 361 8.10 -14.73 0.84
N LEU A 362 8.53 -14.06 -0.24
CA LEU A 362 9.43 -14.66 -1.23
C LEU A 362 10.81 -14.99 -0.64
N LEU A 363 11.36 -14.11 0.20
CA LEU A 363 12.62 -14.37 0.91
C LEU A 363 12.50 -15.59 1.81
N MET A 364 11.42 -15.69 2.59
CA MET A 364 11.15 -16.85 3.44
C MET A 364 11.02 -18.15 2.63
N MET A 365 10.29 -18.12 1.51
CA MET A 365 10.13 -19.27 0.63
C MET A 365 11.48 -19.75 0.07
N ILE A 366 12.32 -18.83 -0.41
CA ILE A 366 13.64 -19.20 -0.93
C ILE A 366 14.50 -19.77 0.19
N ILE A 367 14.60 -19.09 1.34
CA ILE A 367 15.42 -19.54 2.48
C ILE A 367 15.05 -20.95 2.91
N THR A 368 13.75 -21.26 2.99
CA THR A 368 13.26 -22.58 3.40
C THR A 368 13.71 -23.69 2.44
N VAL A 369 13.80 -23.40 1.15
CA VAL A 369 14.08 -24.39 0.10
C VAL A 369 15.59 -24.51 -0.20
N ILE A 370 16.45 -23.63 0.35
CA ILE A 370 17.91 -23.67 0.17
C ILE A 370 18.50 -25.08 0.40
N PRO A 371 18.24 -25.81 1.50
CA PRO A 371 18.90 -27.09 1.76
C PRO A 371 18.53 -28.14 0.70
N ALA A 372 17.28 -28.13 0.23
CA ALA A 372 16.82 -29.00 -0.85
C ALA A 372 17.50 -28.67 -2.19
N LEU A 373 17.64 -27.37 -2.54
CA LEU A 373 18.33 -26.95 -3.76
C LEU A 373 19.83 -27.29 -3.72
N MET A 374 20.46 -27.17 -2.55
CA MET A 374 21.86 -27.56 -2.36
C MET A 374 22.06 -29.06 -2.55
N MET A 375 21.11 -29.87 -2.06
CA MET A 375 21.12 -31.31 -2.27
C MET A 375 20.91 -31.68 -3.75
N PHE A 376 19.85 -31.19 -4.40
CA PHE A 376 19.56 -31.53 -5.81
C PHE A 376 20.61 -31.00 -6.79
N SER A 377 21.35 -29.95 -6.43
CA SER A 377 22.48 -29.46 -7.23
C SER A 377 23.79 -30.21 -7.02
N ALA A 378 23.79 -31.27 -6.21
CA ALA A 378 25.00 -32.01 -5.83
C ALA A 378 26.12 -31.10 -5.29
N TYR A 379 25.73 -30.04 -4.57
CA TYR A 379 26.61 -29.05 -3.97
C TYR A 379 27.54 -28.37 -4.99
N ASP A 380 27.04 -28.10 -6.20
CA ASP A 380 27.78 -27.34 -7.21
C ASP A 380 27.93 -25.86 -6.78
N PRO A 381 29.16 -25.29 -6.73
CA PRO A 381 29.37 -23.87 -6.46
C PRO A 381 28.55 -22.94 -7.35
N LYS A 382 28.27 -23.34 -8.59
CA LYS A 382 27.43 -22.53 -9.49
C LYS A 382 26.06 -22.26 -8.90
N THR A 383 25.44 -23.26 -8.28
CA THR A 383 24.11 -23.11 -7.67
C THR A 383 24.13 -22.17 -6.47
N ILE A 384 25.21 -22.18 -5.69
CA ILE A 384 25.40 -21.25 -4.57
C ILE A 384 25.40 -19.82 -5.08
N PHE A 385 26.22 -19.53 -6.09
CA PHE A 385 26.27 -18.19 -6.67
C PHE A 385 24.92 -17.79 -7.25
N THR A 386 24.20 -18.68 -7.95
CA THR A 386 22.87 -18.35 -8.48
C THR A 386 21.86 -18.01 -7.39
N ILE A 387 21.83 -18.77 -6.28
CA ILE A 387 20.94 -18.49 -5.14
C ILE A 387 21.36 -17.20 -4.44
N SER A 388 22.66 -16.98 -4.29
CA SER A 388 23.23 -15.75 -3.69
C SER A 388 22.83 -14.51 -4.47
N PHE A 389 22.94 -14.55 -5.81
CA PHE A 389 22.48 -13.48 -6.68
C PHE A 389 20.97 -13.29 -6.61
N ALA A 390 20.17 -14.37 -6.55
CA ALA A 390 18.71 -14.26 -6.42
C ALA A 390 18.29 -13.61 -5.09
N LEU A 391 18.91 -13.99 -3.97
CA LEU A 391 18.67 -13.38 -2.66
C LEU A 391 19.08 -11.90 -2.64
N PHE A 392 20.25 -11.59 -3.20
CA PHE A 392 20.70 -10.21 -3.35
C PHE A 392 19.74 -9.40 -4.22
N ALA A 393 19.31 -9.96 -5.35
CA ALA A 393 18.39 -9.31 -6.28
C ALA A 393 17.09 -8.92 -5.58
N LEU A 394 16.46 -9.88 -4.88
CA LEU A 394 15.24 -9.65 -4.12
C LEU A 394 15.42 -8.63 -3.01
N GLN A 395 16.52 -8.70 -2.28
CA GLN A 395 16.77 -7.75 -1.21
C GLN A 395 16.92 -6.32 -1.72
N PHE A 396 17.62 -6.17 -2.84
CA PHE A 396 17.89 -4.90 -3.50
C PHE A 396 16.65 -4.28 -4.16
N ILE A 397 15.55 -5.04 -4.37
CA ILE A 397 14.27 -4.48 -4.84
C ILE A 397 13.77 -3.36 -3.92
N THR A 398 14.02 -3.43 -2.61
CA THR A 398 13.61 -2.35 -1.69
C THR A 398 14.20 -0.99 -2.06
N PHE A 399 15.43 -0.94 -2.57
CA PHE A 399 16.03 0.31 -3.06
C PHE A 399 15.21 0.90 -4.21
N TRP A 400 14.79 0.07 -5.18
CA TRP A 400 13.99 0.51 -6.32
C TRP A 400 12.62 1.05 -5.91
N TRP A 401 12.01 0.48 -4.86
CA TRP A 401 10.75 1.01 -4.33
C TRP A 401 10.91 2.33 -3.60
N GLU A 402 11.99 2.52 -2.84
CA GLU A 402 12.29 3.82 -2.22
C GLU A 402 12.59 4.89 -3.28
N LEU A 403 13.33 4.52 -4.33
CA LEU A 403 13.59 5.42 -5.46
C LEU A 403 12.30 5.79 -6.19
N ALA A 404 11.44 4.80 -6.48
CA ALA A 404 10.14 5.03 -7.08
C ALA A 404 9.26 5.92 -6.18
N GLY A 405 9.28 5.69 -4.86
CA GLY A 405 8.55 6.49 -3.87
C GLY A 405 8.97 7.95 -3.84
N TRP A 406 10.28 8.19 -3.80
CA TRP A 406 10.81 9.54 -3.84
C TRP A 406 10.50 10.25 -5.15
N LEU A 407 10.66 9.56 -6.29
CA LEU A 407 10.40 10.14 -7.61
C LEU A 407 8.91 10.43 -7.81
N ASP A 408 8.03 9.54 -7.36
CA ASP A 408 6.58 9.71 -7.34
C ASP A 408 6.17 10.92 -6.49
N ASP A 409 6.69 11.06 -5.27
CA ASP A 409 6.43 12.24 -4.44
C ASP A 409 6.86 13.55 -5.13
N ARG A 410 8.03 13.56 -5.79
CA ARG A 410 8.54 14.76 -6.48
C ARG A 410 7.74 15.10 -7.72
N LEU A 411 7.37 14.11 -8.53
CA LEU A 411 6.55 14.31 -9.72
C LEU A 411 5.15 14.81 -9.35
N ILE A 412 4.55 14.25 -8.28
CA ILE A 412 3.27 14.74 -7.77
C ILE A 412 3.40 16.18 -7.29
N THR A 413 4.43 16.50 -6.49
CA THR A 413 4.63 17.85 -5.96
C THR A 413 4.75 18.86 -7.11
N ILE A 414 5.64 18.61 -8.07
CA ILE A 414 5.85 19.49 -9.23
C ILE A 414 4.56 19.65 -10.04
N LEU A 415 3.82 18.56 -10.27
CA LEU A 415 2.60 18.62 -11.06
C LEU A 415 1.52 19.46 -10.37
N TYR A 416 1.25 19.20 -9.09
CA TYR A 416 0.18 19.89 -8.36
C TYR A 416 0.53 21.34 -8.02
N ASP A 417 1.81 21.66 -7.82
CA ASP A 417 2.28 23.05 -7.70
C ASP A 417 2.05 23.80 -9.02
N ASN A 418 2.43 23.22 -10.16
CA ASN A 418 2.17 23.81 -11.49
C ASN A 418 0.67 23.95 -11.79
N MET A 419 -0.17 22.97 -11.42
CA MET A 419 -1.63 23.06 -11.59
C MET A 419 -2.24 24.16 -10.71
N ALA A 420 -1.70 24.40 -9.52
CA ALA A 420 -2.11 25.49 -8.66
C ALA A 420 -1.71 26.86 -9.24
N GLU A 421 -0.50 26.98 -9.79
CA GLU A 421 -0.04 28.20 -10.47
C GLU A 421 -0.87 28.53 -11.72
N GLN A 422 -1.31 27.51 -12.45
CA GLN A 422 -2.14 27.67 -13.65
C GLN A 422 -3.64 27.87 -13.34
N GLY A 423 -4.05 27.82 -12.07
CA GLY A 423 -5.46 28.00 -11.66
C GLY A 423 -6.38 26.82 -11.99
N ILE A 424 -5.83 25.72 -12.50
CA ILE A 424 -6.56 24.50 -12.93
C ILE A 424 -6.88 23.59 -11.73
N ALA A 425 -6.20 23.77 -10.60
CA ALA A 425 -6.49 23.03 -9.38
C ALA A 425 -7.85 23.46 -8.81
N ASN A 426 -8.81 22.53 -8.74
CA ASN A 426 -10.18 22.71 -8.20
C ASN A 426 -10.23 23.06 -6.67
N SER A 427 -9.15 23.56 -6.10
CA SER A 427 -9.02 23.87 -4.67
C SER A 427 -8.08 25.04 -4.40
N SER A 428 -8.41 25.86 -3.39
CA SER A 428 -7.55 26.93 -2.84
C SER A 428 -6.26 26.43 -2.21
N VAL A 429 -6.15 25.11 -1.98
CA VAL A 429 -4.95 24.43 -1.48
C VAL A 429 -4.44 23.53 -2.62
N PRO A 430 -3.18 23.68 -3.07
CA PRO A 430 -2.62 22.95 -4.21
C PRO A 430 -2.81 21.44 -4.13
N PHE A 431 -2.76 20.89 -2.92
CA PHE A 431 -2.74 19.45 -2.68
C PHE A 431 -4.08 18.85 -2.22
N ALA A 432 -5.11 19.67 -1.96
CA ALA A 432 -6.40 19.15 -1.52
C ALA A 432 -7.08 18.32 -2.63
N ALA A 433 -6.97 18.74 -3.88
CA ALA A 433 -7.45 17.98 -5.04
C ALA A 433 -6.81 16.59 -5.16
N PHE A 434 -5.52 16.46 -4.82
CA PHE A 434 -4.84 15.16 -4.78
C PHE A 434 -5.52 14.23 -3.76
N PHE A 435 -5.87 14.69 -2.57
CA PHE A 435 -6.51 13.85 -1.57
C PHE A 435 -7.98 13.55 -1.84
N SER A 436 -8.71 14.46 -2.51
CA SER A 436 -10.15 14.35 -2.73
C SER A 436 -10.55 13.71 -4.07
N SER A 437 -9.77 13.90 -5.14
CA SER A 437 -10.09 13.37 -6.48
C SER A 437 -9.35 12.06 -6.73
N THR A 438 -10.08 10.99 -7.05
CA THR A 438 -9.48 9.76 -7.60
C THR A 438 -9.50 9.74 -9.13
N ALA A 439 -10.35 10.56 -9.76
CA ALA A 439 -10.64 10.47 -11.20
C ALA A 439 -9.74 11.36 -12.07
N ASP A 440 -9.29 12.52 -11.58
CA ASP A 440 -8.56 13.51 -12.39
C ASP A 440 -7.08 13.19 -12.65
N GLY A 441 -6.67 11.92 -12.52
CA GLY A 441 -5.28 11.53 -12.67
C GLY A 441 -5.07 10.08 -13.03
N TRP A 442 -5.99 9.43 -13.75
CA TRP A 442 -5.88 8.00 -14.08
C TRP A 442 -4.58 7.66 -14.81
N ILE A 443 -4.13 8.51 -15.75
CA ILE A 443 -2.83 8.38 -16.43
C ILE A 443 -1.66 8.56 -15.46
N MET A 444 -1.74 9.52 -14.53
CA MET A 444 -0.68 9.77 -13.56
C MET A 444 -0.57 8.64 -12.54
N ASN A 445 -1.69 8.12 -12.02
CA ASN A 445 -1.71 6.97 -11.14
C ASN A 445 -1.25 5.69 -11.84
N LEU A 446 -1.53 5.56 -13.14
CA LEU A 446 -1.02 4.46 -13.95
C LEU A 446 0.49 4.56 -14.16
N VAL A 447 1.00 5.69 -14.67
CA VAL A 447 2.42 5.85 -15.01
C VAL A 447 3.28 5.80 -13.74
N LEU A 448 2.88 6.49 -12.68
CA LEU A 448 3.60 6.51 -11.42
C LEU A 448 3.45 5.20 -10.64
N GLY A 449 2.29 4.53 -10.73
CA GLY A 449 2.07 3.20 -10.15
C GLY A 449 2.88 2.10 -10.84
N MET A 450 3.04 2.19 -12.17
CA MET A 450 3.83 1.24 -12.95
C MET A 450 5.33 1.31 -12.64
N MET A 451 5.86 2.44 -12.16
CA MET A 451 7.27 2.53 -11.77
C MET A 451 7.65 1.55 -10.66
N TYR A 452 6.72 1.28 -9.72
CA TYR A 452 6.95 0.32 -8.63
C TYR A 452 7.03 -1.14 -9.11
N LEU A 453 6.55 -1.44 -10.32
CA LEU A 453 6.66 -2.76 -10.95
C LEU A 453 7.81 -2.79 -11.98
N VAL A 454 7.89 -1.78 -12.84
CA VAL A 454 8.86 -1.69 -13.95
C VAL A 454 10.29 -1.60 -13.44
N PHE A 455 10.56 -0.81 -12.39
CA PHE A 455 11.94 -0.67 -11.88
C PHE A 455 12.49 -1.99 -11.30
N PRO A 456 11.78 -2.72 -10.42
CA PRO A 456 12.20 -4.06 -10.00
C PRO A 456 12.30 -5.06 -11.16
N MET A 457 11.36 -5.05 -12.11
CA MET A 457 11.40 -5.96 -13.27
C MET A 457 12.61 -5.70 -14.16
N PHE A 458 12.93 -4.43 -14.39
CA PHE A 458 14.12 -4.03 -15.14
C PHE A 458 15.39 -4.52 -14.43
N TRP A 459 15.48 -4.35 -13.11
CA TRP A 459 16.59 -4.86 -12.30
C TRP A 459 16.75 -6.38 -12.39
N VAL A 460 15.69 -7.14 -12.15
CA VAL A 460 15.72 -8.61 -12.24
C VAL A 460 16.01 -9.07 -13.66
N GLY A 461 15.47 -8.38 -14.67
CA GLY A 461 15.74 -8.65 -16.09
C GLY A 461 17.21 -8.43 -16.46
N MET A 462 17.82 -7.33 -16.00
CA MET A 462 19.25 -7.07 -16.23
C MET A 462 20.15 -8.15 -15.63
N LEU A 463 19.80 -8.68 -14.45
CA LEU A 463 20.57 -9.77 -13.84
C LEU A 463 20.51 -11.07 -14.66
N SER A 464 19.42 -11.30 -15.40
CA SER A 464 19.34 -12.42 -16.34
C SER A 464 20.27 -12.26 -17.55
N TRP A 465 20.60 -11.03 -17.95
CA TRP A 465 21.53 -10.76 -19.05
C TRP A 465 23.00 -10.88 -18.63
N ALA A 466 23.29 -10.69 -17.35
CA ALA A 466 24.63 -10.86 -16.77
C ALA A 466 25.07 -12.35 -16.65
N GLY A 467 24.33 -13.29 -17.26
CA GLY A 467 24.72 -14.70 -17.35
C GLY A 467 24.25 -15.59 -16.19
N VAL A 468 23.60 -15.02 -15.17
CA VAL A 468 22.87 -15.82 -14.18
C VAL A 468 21.56 -16.24 -14.82
N ARG A 469 21.36 -17.53 -15.10
CA ARG A 469 20.08 -18.08 -15.59
C ARG A 469 19.04 -18.05 -14.47
N ILE A 470 18.67 -16.86 -14.02
CA ILE A 470 17.54 -16.60 -13.13
C ILE A 470 16.29 -16.78 -13.99
N GLY A 471 15.91 -18.03 -14.26
CA GLY A 471 14.83 -18.34 -15.21
C GLY A 471 13.56 -17.56 -14.91
N ASN A 472 12.88 -17.01 -15.93
CA ASN A 472 11.56 -16.34 -15.94
C ASN A 472 11.08 -15.59 -14.67
N MET A 473 11.97 -15.12 -13.81
CA MET A 473 11.61 -14.55 -12.50
C MET A 473 10.91 -13.20 -12.66
N ALA A 474 11.23 -12.43 -13.70
CA ALA A 474 10.51 -11.21 -14.06
C ALA A 474 9.05 -11.50 -14.45
N ASN A 475 8.79 -12.60 -15.18
CA ASN A 475 7.43 -13.02 -15.52
C ASN A 475 6.68 -13.50 -14.28
N ASN A 476 7.32 -14.29 -13.42
CA ASN A 476 6.70 -14.78 -12.17
C ASN A 476 6.43 -13.65 -11.17
N PHE A 477 7.27 -12.59 -11.14
CA PHE A 477 7.02 -11.40 -10.33
C PHE A 477 5.85 -10.57 -10.89
N SER A 478 5.75 -10.46 -12.22
CA SER A 478 4.58 -9.89 -12.90
C SER A 478 3.31 -10.67 -12.54
N ASP A 479 3.37 -12.00 -12.57
CA ASP A 479 2.17 -12.82 -12.35
C ASP A 479 1.79 -12.89 -10.87
N ALA A 480 2.77 -12.87 -9.95
CA ALA A 480 2.54 -12.76 -8.52
C ALA A 480 2.03 -11.37 -8.09
N SER A 481 2.46 -10.29 -8.76
CA SER A 481 1.94 -8.94 -8.52
C SER A 481 0.58 -8.71 -9.18
N LYS A 482 0.21 -9.52 -10.18
CA LYS A 482 -1.15 -9.56 -10.75
C LYS A 482 -2.15 -10.36 -9.93
N MET A 483 -1.72 -11.32 -9.09
CA MET A 483 -2.62 -12.15 -8.28
C MET A 483 -3.63 -11.36 -7.41
N PRO A 484 -3.26 -10.27 -6.73
CA PRO A 484 -4.20 -9.42 -5.99
C PRO A 484 -5.19 -8.67 -6.90
N THR A 485 -4.76 -8.27 -8.11
CA THR A 485 -5.62 -7.59 -9.08
C THR A 485 -6.54 -8.55 -9.85
N ASP A 486 -6.07 -9.77 -10.11
CA ASP A 486 -6.84 -10.80 -10.79
C ASP A 486 -7.84 -11.48 -9.84
N ALA A 487 -7.50 -11.67 -8.56
CA ALA A 487 -8.47 -12.11 -7.57
C ALA A 487 -9.64 -11.12 -7.41
N GLY A 488 -9.38 -9.81 -7.57
CA GLY A 488 -10.43 -8.78 -7.63
C GLY A 488 -11.21 -8.79 -8.95
N SER A 489 -10.52 -8.96 -10.09
CA SER A 489 -11.15 -8.94 -11.42
C SER A 489 -11.96 -10.21 -11.73
N GLU A 490 -11.55 -11.35 -11.20
CA GLU A 490 -12.15 -12.65 -11.44
C GLU A 490 -13.37 -12.88 -10.53
N ALA A 491 -13.35 -12.33 -9.31
CA ALA A 491 -14.54 -12.16 -8.48
C ALA A 491 -15.56 -11.22 -9.12
N GLY A 492 -15.11 -10.12 -9.74
CA GLY A 492 -15.93 -9.20 -10.51
C GLY A 492 -16.56 -9.86 -11.75
N LYS A 493 -15.79 -10.65 -12.52
CA LYS A 493 -16.27 -11.38 -13.70
C LYS A 493 -17.26 -12.49 -13.35
N LYS A 494 -17.05 -13.24 -12.25
CA LYS A 494 -18.02 -14.23 -11.76
C LYS A 494 -19.30 -13.57 -11.27
N ALA A 495 -19.22 -12.44 -10.56
CA ALA A 495 -20.40 -11.68 -10.16
C ALA A 495 -21.16 -11.09 -11.36
N GLN A 496 -20.43 -10.65 -12.40
CA GLN A 496 -21.01 -10.16 -13.64
C GLN A 496 -21.68 -11.28 -14.45
N GLY A 497 -21.10 -12.48 -14.50
CA GLY A 497 -21.71 -13.66 -15.13
C GLY A 497 -23.03 -14.05 -14.46
N VAL A 498 -23.06 -14.09 -13.12
CA VAL A 498 -24.28 -14.39 -12.35
C VAL A 498 -25.35 -13.31 -12.55
N ALA A 499 -24.96 -12.04 -12.69
CA ALA A 499 -25.89 -10.95 -12.97
C ALA A 499 -26.46 -10.99 -14.40
N ILE A 500 -25.67 -11.40 -15.39
CA ILE A 500 -26.11 -11.57 -16.79
C ILE A 500 -27.04 -12.79 -16.92
N ASP A 501 -26.76 -13.87 -16.20
CA ASP A 501 -27.64 -15.06 -16.16
C ASP A 501 -28.96 -14.77 -15.43
N ALA A 502 -28.94 -13.98 -14.36
CA ALA A 502 -30.16 -13.53 -13.68
C ALA A 502 -31.00 -12.56 -14.55
N ALA A 503 -30.35 -11.64 -15.27
CA ALA A 503 -31.03 -10.72 -16.18
C ALA A 503 -31.60 -11.42 -17.42
N SER A 504 -30.88 -12.39 -17.99
CA SER A 504 -31.36 -13.17 -19.13
C SER A 504 -32.46 -14.17 -18.76
N GLY A 505 -32.46 -14.68 -17.53
CA GLY A 505 -33.57 -15.48 -16.97
C GLY A 505 -34.86 -14.67 -16.78
N GLY A 506 -34.77 -13.42 -16.30
CA GLY A 506 -35.93 -12.55 -16.10
C GLY A 506 -36.56 -12.04 -17.40
N ILE A 507 -35.77 -11.81 -18.44
CA ILE A 507 -36.28 -11.38 -19.76
C ILE A 507 -37.02 -12.53 -20.47
N LYS A 508 -36.59 -13.78 -20.30
CA LYS A 508 -37.28 -14.95 -20.87
C LYS A 508 -38.63 -15.25 -20.22
N SER A 509 -38.84 -14.92 -18.93
CA SER A 509 -40.14 -15.15 -18.28
C SER A 509 -41.17 -14.05 -18.59
N GLY A 510 -40.73 -12.85 -18.99
CA GLY A 510 -41.62 -11.74 -19.35
C GLY A 510 -42.22 -11.83 -20.77
N LEU A 511 -41.52 -12.47 -21.71
CA LEU A 511 -41.97 -12.60 -23.11
C LEU A 511 -42.87 -13.81 -23.38
N SER A 512 -43.20 -14.61 -22.35
CA SER A 512 -44.12 -15.76 -22.45
C SER A 512 -45.56 -15.47 -21.98
N LYS A 513 -45.87 -14.22 -21.63
CA LYS A 513 -47.23 -13.79 -21.21
C LYS A 513 -47.71 -12.52 -21.95
N GLY A 514 -47.36 -12.40 -23.22
CA GLY A 514 -47.96 -11.45 -24.16
C GLY A 514 -48.95 -12.16 -25.05
#